data_AF-A0AAJ1FHA4-F1
#
_entry.id   AF-A0AAJ1FHA4-F1
#
_cell.length_a   1.000
_cell.length_b   1.000
_cell.length_c   1.000
_cell.angle_alpha   90.00
_cell.angle_beta   90.00
_cell.angle_gamma   90.00
#
_symmetry.space_group_name_H-M   'P 1'
#
loop_
_entity.id
_entity.type
_entity.pdbx_description
1 polymer ?
#
loop_
_entity_poly.entity_id
_entity_poly.type
_entity_poly.pdbx_seq_one_letter_code
_entity_poly.pdbx_strand_id
1 'polypeptide(L)'
;MNKIVNSTYNPRKNFREDTLLELAESIKQSGVLQPICVRPKDEGFEIVYGERRYWAAAMANLKFIPALVRDLSDAEAEDAAITENLQRE
;
A
#
# COMPACT_ATOMS: atom_id res chain seq x y z
N MET A 1 -0.31 11.77 -3.98
CA MET A 1 0.61 10.96 -3.13
C MET A 1 1.07 11.67 -1.87
N ASN A 2 1.25 12.99 -1.85
CA ASN A 2 1.79 13.78 -0.71
C ASN A 2 0.99 13.79 0.61
N LYS A 3 -0.03 12.95 0.76
CA LYS A 3 -0.86 12.84 1.97
C LYS A 3 -0.96 11.41 2.50
N ILE A 4 -0.15 10.49 1.97
CA ILE A 4 -0.18 9.09 2.37
C ILE A 4 1.03 8.79 3.25
N VAL A 5 0.78 8.42 4.49
CA VAL A 5 1.79 8.05 5.50
C VAL A 5 1.93 6.53 5.53
N ASN A 6 3.17 6.05 5.66
CA ASN A 6 3.46 4.63 5.74
C ASN A 6 3.08 4.08 7.12
N SER A 7 2.66 2.81 7.16
CA SER A 7 2.43 2.14 8.44
C SER A 7 3.77 1.81 9.09
N THR A 8 3.86 2.07 10.40
CA THR A 8 5.07 1.74 11.18
C THR A 8 5.20 0.22 11.39
N TYR A 9 4.15 -0.54 11.08
CA TYR A 9 4.00 -1.95 11.43
C TYR A 9 4.47 -2.93 10.35
N ASN A 10 5.08 -2.46 9.25
CA ASN A 10 5.47 -3.35 8.17
C ASN A 10 6.78 -4.11 8.49
N PRO A 11 6.75 -5.45 8.67
CA PRO A 11 7.94 -6.23 9.02
C PRO A 11 8.86 -6.52 7.83
N ARG A 12 8.42 -6.29 6.58
CA ARG A 12 9.24 -6.51 5.37
C ARG A 12 9.88 -5.20 4.91
N LYS A 13 10.95 -4.77 5.58
CA LYS A 13 11.75 -3.59 5.17
C LYS A 13 12.75 -3.85 4.02
N ASN A 14 12.97 -5.11 3.63
CA ASN A 14 13.81 -5.47 2.49
C ASN A 14 12.94 -5.91 1.29
N PHE A 15 12.33 -4.94 0.61
CA PHE A 15 11.81 -5.23 -0.73
C PHE A 15 13.02 -5.40 -1.65
N ARG A 16 13.15 -6.54 -2.32
CA ARG A 16 14.14 -6.67 -3.38
C ARG A 16 13.72 -5.72 -4.50
N GLU A 17 14.58 -4.75 -4.83
CA GLU A 17 14.28 -3.69 -5.79
C GLU A 17 13.85 -4.23 -7.16
N ASP A 18 14.42 -5.35 -7.59
CA ASP A 18 14.05 -6.07 -8.82
C ASP A 18 12.55 -6.44 -8.86
N THR A 19 12.02 -7.05 -7.80
CA THR A 19 10.61 -7.44 -7.71
C THR A 19 9.66 -6.25 -7.60
N LEU A 20 10.17 -5.08 -7.22
CA LEU A 20 9.39 -3.85 -7.17
C LEU A 20 9.35 -3.16 -8.53
N LEU A 21 10.47 -3.21 -9.27
CA LEU A 21 10.58 -2.71 -10.64
C LEU A 21 9.66 -3.48 -11.59
N GLU A 22 9.65 -4.82 -11.53
CA GLU A 22 8.73 -5.65 -12.33
C GLU A 22 7.26 -5.29 -12.05
N LEU A 23 6.92 -5.07 -10.77
CA LEU A 23 5.57 -4.65 -10.38
C LEU A 23 5.25 -3.24 -10.90
N ALA A 24 6.23 -2.33 -10.88
CA ALA A 24 6.06 -0.98 -11.39
C ALA A 24 5.83 -0.97 -12.91
N GLU A 25 6.57 -1.78 -13.67
CA GLU A 25 6.35 -1.95 -15.11
C GLU A 25 4.95 -2.53 -15.41
N SER A 26 4.54 -3.55 -14.65
CA SER A 26 3.20 -4.12 -14.76
C SER A 26 2.11 -3.08 -14.48
N ILE A 27 2.26 -2.31 -13.40
CA ILE A 27 1.32 -1.24 -13.02
C ILE A 27 1.30 -0.12 -14.06
N LYS A 28 2.43 0.19 -14.71
CA LYS A 28 2.49 1.20 -15.78
C LYS A 28 1.68 0.78 -17.01
N GLN A 29 1.64 -0.51 -17.32
CA GLN A 29 0.90 -1.04 -18.47
C GLN A 29 -0.59 -1.26 -18.16
N SER A 30 -0.90 -1.85 -17.02
CA SER A 30 -2.25 -2.35 -16.69
C SER A 30 -2.97 -1.52 -15.62
N GLY A 31 -2.28 -0.57 -14.99
CA GLY A 31 -2.76 0.12 -13.80
C GLY A 31 -2.69 -0.76 -12.55
N VAL A 32 -3.17 -0.21 -11.44
CA VAL A 32 -3.26 -0.95 -10.16
C VAL A 32 -4.57 -1.72 -10.15
N LEU A 33 -4.50 -3.04 -10.36
CA LEU A 33 -5.68 -3.91 -10.40
C LEU A 33 -6.36 -4.08 -9.04
N GLN A 34 -5.57 -4.30 -7.98
CA GLN A 34 -6.08 -4.40 -6.62
C GLN A 34 -5.85 -3.09 -5.86
N PRO A 35 -6.90 -2.44 -5.34
CA PRO A 35 -6.77 -1.19 -4.59
C PRO A 35 -5.94 -1.37 -3.32
N ILE A 36 -5.17 -0.34 -2.96
CA ILE A 36 -4.52 -0.27 -1.64
C ILE A 36 -5.57 0.00 -0.55
N CYS A 37 -5.33 -0.42 0.68
CA CYS A 37 -6.19 -0.04 1.79
C CYS A 37 -5.52 1.04 2.61
N VAL A 38 -6.29 2.10 2.86
CA VAL A 38 -5.85 3.23 3.65
C VAL A 38 -6.90 3.55 4.70
N ARG A 39 -6.47 4.18 5.79
CA ARG A 39 -7.37 4.75 6.79
C ARG A 39 -7.13 6.25 6.92
N PRO A 40 -8.14 7.05 7.27
CA PRO A 40 -7.93 8.46 7.61
C PRO A 40 -6.96 8.56 8.80
N LYS A 41 -5.94 9.41 8.68
CA LYS A 41 -5.02 9.72 9.79
C LYS A 41 -4.54 11.16 9.66
N ASP A 42 -4.73 11.94 10.71
CA ASP A 42 -4.44 13.38 10.73
C ASP A 42 -5.04 14.12 9.52
N GLU A 43 -4.24 14.85 8.74
CA GLU A 43 -4.67 15.57 7.53
C GLU A 43 -4.57 14.75 6.23
N GLY A 44 -4.36 13.44 6.35
CA GLY A 44 -4.10 12.54 5.24
C GLY A 44 -4.65 11.13 5.45
N PHE A 45 -3.91 10.17 4.93
CA PHE A 45 -4.27 8.76 4.95
C PHE A 45 -3.07 7.92 5.35
N GLU A 46 -3.26 6.89 6.15
CA GLU A 46 -2.22 5.91 6.46
C GLU A 46 -2.48 4.62 5.68
N ILE A 47 -1.44 4.02 5.10
CA ILE A 47 -1.57 2.73 4.41
C ILE A 47 -1.73 1.62 5.46
N VAL A 48 -2.83 0.90 5.42
CA VAL A 48 -3.05 -0.29 6.26
C VAL A 48 -2.39 -1.51 5.61
N TYR A 49 -2.61 -1.72 4.32
CA TYR A 49 -1.94 -2.77 3.54
C TYR A 49 -1.80 -2.39 2.07
N GLY A 50 -0.84 -3.04 1.39
CA GLY A 50 -0.54 -2.81 -0.02
C GLY A 50 0.59 -1.81 -0.30
N GLU A 51 1.50 -1.59 0.64
CA GLU A 51 2.64 -0.67 0.47
C GLU A 51 3.47 -0.94 -0.79
N ARG A 52 3.69 -2.21 -1.17
CA ARG A 52 4.39 -2.56 -2.42
C ARG A 52 3.73 -1.97 -3.67
N ARG A 53 2.40 -1.99 -3.71
CA ARG A 53 1.62 -1.43 -4.83
C ARG A 53 1.71 0.10 -4.84
N TYR A 54 1.69 0.71 -3.65
CA TYR A 54 1.90 2.15 -3.52
C TYR A 54 3.27 2.57 -4.07
N TRP A 55 4.34 1.89 -3.65
CA TRP A 55 5.70 2.18 -4.11
C TRP A 55 5.89 1.90 -5.61
N ALA A 56 5.40 0.76 -6.10
CA ALA A 56 5.47 0.44 -7.51
C ALA A 56 4.67 1.43 -8.38
N ALA A 57 3.51 1.91 -7.89
CA ALA A 57 2.77 2.97 -8.56
C ALA A 57 3.49 4.32 -8.52
N ALA A 58 4.21 4.63 -7.43
CA ALA A 58 5.02 5.84 -7.33
C ALA A 58 6.17 5.80 -8.33
N MET A 59 6.85 4.63 -8.45
CA MET A 59 7.88 4.38 -9.45
C MET A 59 7.34 4.43 -10.88
N ALA A 60 6.11 3.96 -11.11
CA ALA A 60 5.40 4.07 -12.38
C ALA A 60 4.93 5.51 -12.70
N ASN A 61 5.20 6.48 -11.81
CA ASN A 61 4.85 7.90 -11.93
C ASN A 61 3.33 8.14 -12.06
N LEU A 62 2.52 7.28 -11.43
CA LEU A 62 1.07 7.43 -11.39
C LEU A 62 0.66 8.52 -10.40
N LYS A 63 -0.16 9.48 -10.84
CA LYS A 63 -0.67 10.56 -9.99
C LYS A 63 -1.76 10.08 -9.02
N PHE A 64 -2.54 9.10 -9.44
CA PHE A 64 -3.69 8.56 -8.71
C PHE A 64 -3.69 7.03 -8.80
N ILE A 65 -4.08 6.39 -7.71
CA ILE A 65 -4.25 4.94 -7.62
C ILE A 65 -5.56 4.63 -6.88
N PRO A 66 -6.22 3.51 -7.21
CA PRO A 66 -7.40 3.08 -6.49
C PRO A 66 -7.03 2.72 -5.05
N ALA A 67 -7.80 3.27 -4.11
CA ALA A 67 -7.64 3.06 -2.68
C ALA A 67 -8.99 2.79 -2.04
N LEU A 68 -9.05 1.82 -1.13
CA LEU A 68 -10.15 1.57 -0.22
C LEU A 68 -9.89 2.34 1.06
N VAL A 69 -10.75 3.31 1.37
CA VAL A 69 -10.70 4.04 2.64
C VAL A 69 -11.53 3.27 3.66
N ARG A 70 -10.91 2.84 4.75
CA ARG A 70 -11.59 2.22 5.88
C ARG A 70 -11.35 3.04 7.14
N ASP A 71 -12.41 3.26 7.91
CA ASP A 71 -12.29 3.88 9.22
C ASP A 71 -11.94 2.76 10.22
N LEU A 72 -10.69 2.74 10.69
CA LEU A 72 -10.12 1.68 11.52
C LEU A 72 -9.33 2.32 12.67
N SER A 73 -9.58 1.84 13.89
CA SER A 73 -8.73 2.15 15.04
C SER A 73 -7.31 1.61 14.85
N ASP A 74 -6.36 2.06 15.67
CA ASP A 74 -4.96 1.60 15.60
C ASP A 74 -4.84 0.07 15.74
N ALA A 75 -5.59 -0.52 16.67
CA ALA A 75 -5.62 -1.96 16.88
C ALA A 75 -6.21 -2.70 15.67
N GLU A 76 -7.33 -2.22 15.11
CA GLU A 76 -7.95 -2.84 13.93
C GLU A 76 -7.09 -2.70 12.67
N ALA A 77 -6.35 -1.60 12.54
CA ALA A 77 -5.42 -1.39 11.43
C ALA A 77 -4.23 -2.35 11.51
N GLU A 78 -3.70 -2.57 12.71
CA GLU A 78 -2.63 -3.56 12.97
C GLU A 78 -3.12 -4.98 12.65
N ASP A 79 -4.27 -5.38 13.17
CA ASP A 79 -4.87 -6.69 12.91
C ASP A 79 -5.16 -6.91 11.42
N ALA A 80 -5.67 -5.88 10.73
CA ALA A 80 -5.95 -5.94 9.30
C ALA A 80 -4.66 -6.07 8.48
N ALA A 81 -3.58 -5.36 8.85
CA ALA A 81 -2.28 -5.46 8.20
C ALA A 81 -1.68 -6.87 8.35
N ILE A 82 -1.82 -7.47 9.54
CA ILE A 82 -1.38 -8.84 9.83
C ILE A 82 -2.22 -9.85 9.03
N THR A 83 -3.54 -9.71 9.06
CA THR A 83 -4.48 -10.63 8.40
C THR A 83 -4.30 -10.65 6.88
N GLU A 84 -4.08 -9.50 6.24
CA GLU A 84 -3.84 -9.44 4.79
C GLU A 84 -2.55 -10.15 4.39
N ASN A 85 -1.51 -10.04 5.22
CA ASN A 85 -0.25 -10.73 4.98
C ASN A 85 -0.40 -12.26 5.17
N LEU A 86 -1.22 -12.70 6.14
CA LEU A 86 -1.50 -14.12 6.38
C LEU A 86 -2.39 -14.75 5.30
N GLN A 87 -3.34 -14.00 4.74
CA GLN A 87 -4.19 -14.46 3.62
C GLN A 87 -3.45 -14.57 2.28
N ARG A 88 -2.16 -14.20 2.21
CA ARG A 88 -1.33 -14.32 1.01
C ARG A 88 -0.56 -15.65 0.90
N GLU A 89 -0.67 -16.54 1.89
CA GLU A 89 -0.13 -17.91 1.82
C GLU A 89 -1.12 -18.91 1.19
#